data_AF-A0A090X0I0-F1
#
_entry.id   AF-A0A090X0I0-F1
#
_cell.length_a   1.000
_cell.length_b   1.000
_cell.length_c   1.000
_cell.angle_alpha   90.00
_cell.angle_beta   90.00
_cell.angle_gamma   90.00
#
_symmetry.space_group_name_H-M   'P 1'
#
loop_
_entity.id
_entity.type
_entity.pdbx_description
1 polymer ?
#
loop_
_entity_poly.entity_id
_entity_poly.type
_entity_poly.pdbx_seq_one_letter_code
_entity_poly.pdbx_strand_id
1 'polypeptide(L)'
;MELADGKISEDVIAELSKELSESQYEFYKQCWKKYPKSKRRYSEFDLKDLNHPSVHYQIMDFFKSQPNSNYAGLSRQLLNLNETEFTELEKRKNQFENM
;
A
#
# COMPACT_ATOMS: atom_id res chain seq x y z
N MET A 1 15.64 19.80 -0.99
CA MET A 1 15.72 18.68 -1.95
C MET A 1 14.31 18.51 -2.50
N GLU A 2 14.14 18.82 -3.77
CA GLU A 2 12.87 19.19 -4.39
C GLU A 2 11.90 18.01 -4.51
N LEU A 3 10.78 18.07 -3.79
CA LEU A 3 9.52 17.40 -4.17
C LEU A 3 8.78 18.21 -5.26
N ALA A 4 9.49 19.01 -6.06
CA ALA A 4 8.92 20.13 -6.83
C ALA A 4 8.47 19.77 -8.25
N ASP A 5 8.44 18.49 -8.63
CA ASP A 5 8.04 18.07 -9.99
C ASP A 5 6.92 17.02 -10.01
N GLY A 6 6.24 16.83 -8.86
CA GLY A 6 5.24 15.77 -8.72
C GLY A 6 5.81 14.38 -9.00
N LYS A 7 7.11 14.17 -8.81
CA LYS A 7 7.77 12.87 -8.93
C LYS A 7 8.10 12.36 -7.55
N ILE A 8 7.67 11.14 -7.25
CA ILE A 8 8.05 10.44 -6.02
C ILE A 8 9.54 10.11 -6.14
N SER A 9 10.35 10.55 -5.18
CA SER A 9 11.78 10.28 -5.19
C SER A 9 12.07 8.77 -5.08
N GLU A 10 13.13 8.31 -5.73
CA GLU A 10 13.53 6.89 -5.73
C GLU A 10 13.71 6.34 -4.31
N ASP A 11 14.28 7.14 -3.39
CA ASP A 11 14.45 6.75 -1.99
C ASP A 11 13.11 6.43 -1.30
N VAL A 12 12.08 7.24 -1.57
CA VAL A 12 10.73 7.06 -1.01
C VAL A 12 10.06 5.84 -1.61
N ILE A 13 10.27 5.58 -2.90
CA ILE A 13 9.80 4.36 -3.56
C ILE A 13 10.51 3.13 -2.99
N ALA A 14 11.82 3.20 -2.76
CA ALA A 14 12.60 2.11 -2.18
C ALA A 14 12.13 1.80 -0.75
N GLU A 15 11.89 2.83 0.06
CA GLU A 15 11.38 2.68 1.43
C GLU A 15 9.97 2.06 1.44
N LEU A 16 9.05 2.59 0.63
CA LEU A 16 7.70 2.03 0.48
C LEU A 16 7.75 0.58 0.00
N SER A 17 8.58 0.28 -1.00
CA SER A 17 8.71 -1.08 -1.54
C SER A 17 9.20 -2.06 -0.48
N LYS A 18 10.16 -1.62 0.36
CA LYS A 18 10.63 -2.42 1.49
C LYS A 18 9.48 -2.70 2.46
N GLU A 19 8.77 -1.67 2.90
CA GLU A 19 7.65 -1.82 3.86
C GLU A 19 6.55 -2.74 3.33
N LEU A 20 6.13 -2.57 2.07
CA LEU A 20 5.12 -3.41 1.44
C LEU A 20 5.61 -4.86 1.31
N SER A 21 6.87 -5.08 0.95
CA SER A 21 7.42 -6.43 0.83
C SER A 21 7.49 -7.16 2.18
N GLU A 22 7.85 -6.46 3.26
CA GLU A 22 7.89 -7.01 4.62
C GLU A 22 6.48 -7.35 5.12
N SER A 23 5.52 -6.44 4.92
CA SER A 23 4.10 -6.66 5.21
C SER A 23 3.55 -7.89 4.48
N GLN A 24 3.80 -7.98 3.17
CA GLN A 24 3.30 -9.08 2.35
C GLN A 24 3.93 -10.42 2.76
N TYR A 25 5.22 -10.43 3.04
CA TYR A 25 5.92 -11.62 3.51
C TYR A 25 5.30 -12.15 4.80
N GLU A 26 5.05 -11.28 5.79
CA GLU A 26 4.42 -11.70 7.04
C GLU A 26 2.97 -12.17 6.82
N PHE A 27 2.21 -11.50 5.95
CA PHE A 27 0.86 -11.96 5.57
C PHE A 27 0.89 -13.37 4.96
N TYR A 28 1.77 -13.62 4.00
CA TYR A 28 1.92 -14.94 3.38
C TYR A 28 2.33 -16.00 4.38
N LYS A 29 3.28 -15.70 5.26
CA LYS A 29 3.73 -16.61 6.32
C LYS A 29 2.59 -16.96 7.28
N GLN A 30 1.70 -16.02 7.61
CA GLN A 30 0.50 -16.30 8.41
C GLN A 30 -0.50 -17.18 7.65
N CYS A 31 -0.77 -16.85 6.38
CA CYS A 31 -1.61 -17.66 5.49
C CYS A 31 -1.07 -19.08 5.33
N TRP A 32 0.25 -19.26 5.27
CA TRP A 32 0.90 -20.55 5.18
C TRP A 32 0.62 -21.44 6.39
N LYS A 33 0.62 -20.85 7.59
CA LYS A 33 0.28 -21.53 8.85
C LYS A 33 -1.21 -21.84 8.94
N LYS A 34 -2.07 -20.90 8.53
CA LYS A 34 -3.53 -20.99 8.67
C LYS A 34 -4.17 -21.90 7.62
N TYR A 35 -3.62 -21.92 6.40
CA TYR A 35 -4.20 -22.60 5.24
C TYR A 35 -3.20 -23.59 4.60
N PRO A 36 -2.96 -24.75 5.22
CA PRO A 36 -1.96 -25.72 4.75
C PRO A 36 -2.29 -26.35 3.40
N LYS A 37 -3.53 -26.23 2.89
CA LYS A 37 -3.91 -26.66 1.53
C LYS A 37 -3.52 -25.63 0.45
N SER A 38 -3.30 -24.38 0.84
CA SER A 38 -2.98 -23.27 -0.07
C SER A 38 -1.50 -22.91 -0.04
N LYS A 39 -0.63 -23.80 0.45
CA LYS A 39 0.80 -23.52 0.63
C LYS A 39 1.49 -23.01 -0.62
N ARG A 40 1.15 -23.58 -1.78
CA ARG A 40 1.69 -23.18 -3.07
C ARG A 40 1.27 -21.76 -3.49
N ARG A 41 0.07 -21.29 -3.12
CA ARG A 41 -0.37 -19.92 -3.47
C ARG A 41 0.40 -18.86 -2.71
N TYR A 42 0.80 -19.16 -1.46
CA TYR A 42 1.49 -18.22 -0.58
C TYR A 42 3.01 -18.45 -0.55
N SER A 43 3.55 -19.33 -1.40
CA SER A 43 5.00 -19.51 -1.58
C SER A 43 5.58 -18.64 -2.70
N GLU A 44 4.73 -17.99 -3.48
CA GLU A 44 5.10 -17.13 -4.61
C GLU A 44 4.40 -15.78 -4.46
N PHE A 45 5.15 -14.71 -4.70
CA PHE A 45 4.58 -13.36 -4.73
C PHE A 45 3.84 -13.12 -6.03
N ASP A 46 2.56 -12.75 -5.91
CA ASP A 46 1.69 -12.41 -7.03
C ASP A 46 1.44 -10.90 -7.02
N LEU A 47 1.80 -10.22 -8.10
CA LEU A 47 1.57 -8.78 -8.26
C LEU A 47 0.10 -8.40 -8.11
N LYS A 48 -0.84 -9.32 -8.38
CA LYS A 48 -2.27 -9.07 -8.17
C LYS A 48 -2.61 -8.80 -6.71
N ASP A 49 -1.83 -9.32 -5.78
CA ASP A 49 -2.05 -9.11 -4.34
C ASP A 49 -1.78 -7.66 -3.94
N LEU A 50 -0.99 -6.91 -4.72
CA LEU A 50 -0.78 -5.47 -4.51
C LEU A 50 -2.04 -4.64 -4.80
N ASN A 51 -3.00 -5.16 -5.58
CA ASN A 51 -4.26 -4.46 -5.86
C ASN A 51 -5.30 -4.63 -4.73
N HIS A 52 -4.95 -5.35 -3.66
CA HIS A 52 -5.85 -5.55 -2.54
C HIS A 52 -6.04 -4.23 -1.77
N PRO A 53 -7.28 -3.88 -1.32
CA PRO A 53 -7.52 -2.63 -0.60
C PRO A 53 -6.61 -2.39 0.61
N SER A 54 -6.22 -3.45 1.33
CA SER A 54 -5.29 -3.32 2.45
C SER A 54 -3.91 -2.79 2.05
N VAL A 55 -3.40 -3.17 0.87
CA VAL A 55 -2.12 -2.67 0.36
C VAL A 55 -2.25 -1.20 -0.02
N HIS A 56 -3.38 -0.80 -0.62
CA HIS A 56 -3.66 0.60 -0.90
C HIS A 56 -3.73 1.44 0.38
N TYR A 57 -4.31 0.89 1.45
CA TYR A 57 -4.33 1.55 2.76
C TYR A 57 -2.93 1.70 3.36
N GLN A 58 -2.07 0.70 3.21
CA GLN A 58 -0.67 0.78 3.64
C GLN A 58 0.10 1.87 2.89
N ILE A 59 -0.12 2.00 1.58
CA ILE A 59 0.46 3.08 0.77
C ILE A 59 0.01 4.45 1.29
N MET A 60 -1.28 4.61 1.61
CA MET A 60 -1.81 5.85 2.17
C MET A 60 -1.20 6.18 3.54
N ASP A 61 -1.10 5.18 4.43
CA ASP A 61 -0.53 5.34 5.76
C ASP A 61 0.95 5.69 5.70
N PHE A 62 1.70 5.02 4.82
CA PHE A 62 3.10 5.32 4.57
C PHE A 62 3.27 6.79 4.21
N PHE A 63 2.57 7.28 3.17
CA PHE A 63 2.72 8.68 2.78
C PHE A 63 2.23 9.63 3.87
N LYS A 64 1.16 9.30 4.59
CA LYS A 64 0.64 10.13 5.70
C LYS A 64 1.60 10.22 6.89
N SER A 65 2.44 9.20 7.09
CA SER A 65 3.48 9.20 8.13
C SER A 65 4.69 10.08 7.79
N GLN A 66 4.89 10.42 6.51
CA GLN A 66 6.01 11.23 6.07
C GLN A 66 5.78 12.72 6.39
N PRO A 67 6.76 13.44 6.94
CA PRO A 67 6.61 14.83 7.34
C PRO A 67 6.41 15.75 6.13
N ASN A 68 5.44 16.67 6.23
CA ASN A 68 5.07 17.62 5.17
C ASN A 68 4.73 16.97 3.81
N SER A 69 4.29 15.72 3.81
CA SER A 69 3.94 15.03 2.57
C SER A 69 2.59 15.51 2.02
N ASN A 70 2.50 15.62 0.70
CA ASN A 70 1.22 15.68 0.01
C ASN A 70 0.66 14.26 -0.13
N TYR A 71 0.31 13.61 0.98
CA TYR A 71 -0.05 12.18 0.98
C TYR A 71 -1.15 11.87 -0.04
N ALA A 72 -2.17 12.73 -0.15
CA ALA A 72 -3.27 12.55 -1.09
C ALA A 72 -2.83 12.67 -2.54
N GLY A 73 -1.92 13.60 -2.86
CA GLY A 73 -1.32 13.70 -4.20
C GLY A 73 -0.45 12.51 -4.55
N LEU A 74 0.46 12.13 -3.65
CA LEU A 74 1.41 11.04 -3.85
C LEU A 74 0.71 9.68 -3.94
N SER A 75 -0.28 9.43 -3.07
CA SER A 75 -1.09 8.21 -3.09
C SER A 75 -1.90 8.10 -4.38
N ARG A 76 -2.56 9.19 -4.80
CA ARG A 76 -3.30 9.22 -6.08
C ARG A 76 -2.41 8.92 -7.27
N GLN A 77 -1.23 9.54 -7.31
CA GLN A 77 -0.28 9.32 -8.38
C GLN A 77 0.20 7.86 -8.41
N LEU A 78 0.59 7.30 -7.27
CA LEU A 78 1.12 5.94 -7.20
C LEU A 78 0.05 4.89 -7.51
N LEU A 79 -1.16 5.08 -7.00
CA LEU A 79 -2.29 4.17 -7.19
C LEU A 79 -3.04 4.43 -8.51
N ASN A 80 -2.62 5.43 -9.27
CA ASN A 80 -3.29 5.88 -10.50
C ASN A 80 -4.80 6.15 -10.29
N LEU A 81 -5.12 6.91 -9.25
CA LEU A 81 -6.49 7.27 -8.87
C LEU A 81 -6.79 8.73 -9.15
N ASN A 82 -8.01 9.00 -9.59
CA ASN A 82 -8.55 10.35 -9.59
C ASN A 82 -9.02 10.77 -8.18
N GLU A 83 -9.44 12.03 -8.04
CA GLU A 83 -9.87 12.59 -6.75
C GLU A 83 -11.10 11.89 -6.15
N THR A 84 -12.06 11.51 -6.99
CA THR A 84 -13.29 10.83 -6.54
C THR A 84 -12.98 9.42 -6.06
N GLU A 85 -12.16 8.68 -6.82
CA GLU A 85 -11.71 7.33 -6.46
C GLU A 85 -10.91 7.33 -5.16
N PHE A 86 -10.03 8.32 -4.98
CA PHE A 86 -9.26 8.47 -3.75
C PHE A 86 -10.13 8.80 -2.55
N THR A 87 -11.08 9.72 -2.71
CA THR A 87 -12.03 10.07 -1.62
C THR A 87 -12.86 8.86 -1.19
N GLU A 88 -13.27 8.03 -2.16
CA GLU A 88 -13.99 6.79 -1.88
C GLU A 88 -13.09 5.75 -1.17
N LEU A 89 -11.83 5.63 -1.57
CA LEU A 89 -10.84 4.78 -0.90
C LEU A 89 -10.63 5.23 0.57
N GLU A 90 -10.51 6.53 0.82
CA GLU A 90 -10.42 7.11 2.16
C GLU A 90 -11.63 6.79 3.02
N LYS A 91 -12.84 6.92 2.47
CA LYS A 91 -14.07 6.55 3.19
C LYS A 91 -14.08 5.08 3.57
N ARG A 92 -13.71 4.19 2.64
CA ARG A 92 -13.66 2.74 2.91
C ARG A 92 -12.63 2.39 3.97
N LYS A 93 -11.45 3.04 3.93
CA LYS A 93 -10.42 2.88 4.97
C LYS A 93 -10.96 3.29 6.33
N ASN A 94 -11.55 4.48 6.43
CA ASN A 94 -12.15 4.97 7.67
C ASN A 94 -13.24 4.03 8.20
N GLN A 95 -14.07 3.47 7.33
CA GLN A 95 -15.07 2.47 7.72
C GLN A 95 -14.40 1.20 8.27
N PHE A 96 -13.40 0.68 7.58
CA PHE A 96 -12.67 -0.52 8.00
C PHE A 96 -11.97 -0.35 9.36
N GLU A 97 -11.41 0.83 9.64
CA GLU A 97 -10.70 1.12 10.90
C GLU A 97 -11.63 1.35 12.10
N ASN A 98 -12.87 1.78 11.84
CA ASN A 98 -13.87 2.07 12.87
C ASN A 98 -14.93 0.96 13.01
N MET A 99 -14.72 -0.20 12.39
CA MET A 99 -15.52 -1.43 12.56
C MET A 99 -14.98 -2.27 13.72
#